data_AF-A0A954MF26-F1
#
_entry.id   AF-A0A954MF26-F1
#
_cell.length_a   1.000
_cell.length_b   1.000
_cell.length_c   1.000
_cell.angle_alpha   90.00
_cell.angle_beta   90.00
_cell.angle_gamma   90.00
#
_symmetry.space_group_name_H-M   'P 1'
#
loop_
_entity.id
_entity.type
_entity.pdbx_description
1 polymer ?
#
loop_
_entity_poly.entity_id
_entity_poly.type
_entity_poly.pdbx_seq_one_letter_code
_entity_poly.pdbx_strand_id
1 'polypeptide(L)'
;MVIRCTCANCKAVLKVNDDLAGTKGKCPKCKTVFTVPSGKPASTAKKSSVAASPPDDDELVDMPVDLTPDVDYSATDDFDTSDNLYGSDAFHDDVSSPAIHTDRPSPPAQPQRPSIAELMKEHEAAKLKKSKKKEKGSLEGAAAAASVMTAGTAADALSRSYERKRGESGEAPPPTREELRAMEEKRAMLEFAGRSGVGLVVLLVAGYFLFQWAFSEPLPDLEYVSGVVTQNNAPLAGVMVQFAPQVGSDQNGTVSTGLTDADGNYVMMYDLENEGVLPGNHRVSILTVSGLEYPMPDAEREKSVTPGGNNTFNFSL
;
A
#
# COMPACT_ATOMS: atom_id res chain seq x y z
N MET A 1 -14.11 -7.25 -32.55
CA MET A 1 -14.31 -7.84 -31.20
C MET A 1 -13.23 -7.31 -30.27
N VAL A 2 -13.40 -7.38 -28.93
CA VAL A 2 -12.38 -6.90 -27.97
C VAL A 2 -11.60 -8.07 -27.39
N ILE A 3 -10.28 -8.05 -27.53
CA ILE A 3 -9.36 -9.01 -26.91
C ILE A 3 -8.89 -8.43 -25.58
N ARG A 4 -8.94 -9.24 -24.52
CA ARG A 4 -8.35 -8.89 -23.22
C ARG A 4 -6.89 -9.39 -23.21
N CYS A 5 -5.93 -8.47 -23.19
CA CYS A 5 -4.51 -8.78 -23.13
C CYS A 5 -3.91 -8.32 -21.80
N THR A 6 -3.05 -9.14 -21.21
CA THR A 6 -2.29 -8.78 -20.00
C THR A 6 -0.90 -8.27 -20.38
N CYS A 7 -0.50 -7.12 -19.84
CA CYS A 7 0.84 -6.61 -20.07
C CYS A 7 1.88 -7.42 -19.28
N ALA A 8 2.94 -7.90 -19.93
CA ALA A 8 3.98 -8.71 -19.28
C ALA A 8 4.77 -7.95 -18.19
N ASN A 9 4.87 -6.61 -18.28
CA ASN A 9 5.67 -5.82 -17.33
C ASN A 9 4.86 -5.37 -16.11
N CYS A 10 3.63 -4.87 -16.30
CA CYS A 10 2.82 -4.31 -15.20
C CYS A 10 1.56 -5.11 -14.86
N LYS A 11 1.34 -6.27 -15.51
CA LYS A 11 0.20 -7.18 -15.31
C LYS A 11 -1.20 -6.55 -15.43
N ALA A 12 -1.29 -5.32 -15.96
CA ALA A 12 -2.55 -4.64 -16.17
C ALA A 12 -3.33 -5.30 -17.31
N VAL A 13 -4.63 -5.55 -17.09
CA VAL A 13 -5.55 -6.08 -18.10
C VAL A 13 -6.01 -4.95 -19.01
N LEU A 14 -5.71 -5.05 -20.30
CA LEU A 14 -6.06 -4.07 -21.33
C LEU A 14 -7.09 -4.66 -22.28
N LYS A 15 -8.12 -3.88 -22.62
CA LYS A 15 -9.08 -4.21 -23.68
C LYS A 15 -8.56 -3.59 -24.98
N VAL A 16 -8.16 -4.42 -25.93
CA VAL A 16 -7.63 -3.99 -27.24
C VAL A 16 -8.54 -4.53 -28.34
N ASN A 17 -8.84 -3.72 -29.35
CA ASN A 17 -9.63 -4.16 -30.50
C ASN A 17 -8.85 -5.19 -31.32
N ASP A 18 -9.57 -6.17 -31.86
CA ASP A 18 -9.05 -7.26 -32.69
C ASP A 18 -8.22 -6.77 -33.90
N ASP A 19 -8.57 -5.59 -34.45
CA ASP A 19 -7.88 -4.98 -35.61
C ASP A 19 -6.41 -4.62 -35.33
N LEU A 20 -6.01 -4.59 -34.05
CA LEU A 20 -4.64 -4.33 -33.62
C LEU A 20 -3.87 -5.62 -33.26
N ALA A 21 -4.49 -6.79 -33.44
CA ALA A 21 -3.83 -8.07 -33.26
C ALA A 21 -2.61 -8.21 -34.19
N GLY A 22 -1.46 -8.61 -33.63
CA GLY A 22 -0.19 -8.71 -34.35
C GLY A 22 0.61 -7.41 -34.51
N THR A 23 0.04 -6.25 -34.14
CA THR A 23 0.79 -4.97 -34.16
C THR A 23 1.48 -4.70 -32.82
N LYS A 24 2.57 -3.91 -32.86
CA LYS A 24 3.31 -3.48 -31.67
C LYS A 24 2.58 -2.31 -31.02
N GLY A 25 1.95 -2.55 -29.88
CA GLY A 25 1.29 -1.54 -29.05
C GLY A 25 2.16 -1.08 -27.88
N LYS A 26 1.89 0.09 -27.32
CA LYS A 26 2.49 0.55 -26.05
C LYS A 26 1.46 0.39 -24.94
N CYS A 27 1.89 -0.16 -23.80
CA CYS A 27 1.03 -0.21 -22.62
C CYS A 27 0.77 1.21 -22.08
N PRO A 28 -0.49 1.60 -21.78
CA PRO A 28 -0.79 2.93 -21.25
C PRO A 28 -0.26 3.13 -19.82
N LYS A 29 -0.03 2.06 -19.04
CA LYS A 29 0.49 2.16 -17.66
C LYS A 29 2.02 2.24 -17.60
N CYS A 30 2.74 1.39 -18.33
CA CYS A 30 4.21 1.30 -18.23
C CYS A 30 4.95 1.72 -19.51
N LYS A 31 4.24 2.14 -20.57
CA LYS A 31 4.78 2.56 -21.89
C LYS A 31 5.67 1.52 -22.59
N THR A 32 5.76 0.31 -22.06
CA THR A 32 6.54 -0.77 -22.65
C THR A 32 5.88 -1.23 -23.95
N VAL A 33 6.69 -1.43 -25.00
CA VAL A 33 6.23 -1.92 -26.30
C VAL A 33 5.95 -3.42 -26.16
N PHE A 34 4.73 -3.84 -26.46
CA PHE A 34 4.33 -5.25 -26.44
C PHE A 34 3.59 -5.60 -27.74
N THR A 35 3.68 -6.86 -28.15
CA THR A 35 2.96 -7.35 -29.33
C THR A 35 1.64 -7.98 -28.89
N VAL A 36 0.53 -7.56 -29.51
CA VAL A 36 -0.79 -8.11 -29.22
C VAL A 36 -0.90 -9.51 -29.84
N PRO A 37 -1.09 -10.60 -29.08
CA PRO A 37 -1.19 -11.94 -29.62
C PRO A 37 -2.49 -12.12 -30.41
N SER A 38 -2.39 -12.46 -31.69
CA SER A 38 -3.54 -12.78 -32.55
C SER A 38 -4.00 -14.22 -32.29
N GLY A 39 -5.13 -14.38 -31.62
CA GLY A 39 -5.79 -15.69 -31.50
C GLY A 39 -6.49 -16.06 -32.80
N LYS A 40 -5.96 -17.03 -33.55
CA LYS A 40 -6.66 -17.70 -34.65
C LYS A 40 -7.29 -18.99 -34.11
N PRO A 41 -8.61 -19.24 -34.26
CA PRO A 41 -9.17 -20.56 -34.00
C PRO A 41 -8.88 -21.47 -35.20
N ALA A 42 -8.24 -22.62 -34.98
CA ALA A 42 -8.07 -23.65 -35.98
C ALA A 42 -8.60 -25.00 -35.44
N SER A 43 -9.67 -25.46 -36.08
CA SER A 43 -10.26 -26.80 -35.98
C SER A 43 -9.76 -27.68 -37.14
N THR A 44 -9.97 -29.01 -37.02
CA THR A 44 -9.84 -30.14 -37.98
C THR A 44 -8.43 -30.69 -38.29
N ALA A 45 -8.16 -31.99 -38.38
CA ALA A 45 -8.93 -33.24 -38.23
C ALA A 45 -8.00 -34.47 -38.19
N LYS A 46 -8.42 -35.56 -37.51
CA LYS A 46 -8.26 -36.92 -38.05
C LYS A 46 -9.31 -37.88 -37.47
N LYS A 47 -10.25 -38.29 -38.33
CA LYS A 47 -11.19 -39.41 -38.14
C LYS A 47 -10.44 -40.74 -38.32
N SER A 48 -10.77 -41.73 -37.49
CA SER A 48 -10.78 -43.14 -37.89
C SER A 48 -11.97 -43.83 -37.22
N SER A 49 -12.69 -44.58 -38.05
CA SER A 49 -13.97 -45.25 -37.84
C SER A 49 -13.82 -46.66 -37.23
N VAL A 50 -14.71 -47.04 -36.31
CA VAL A 50 -15.23 -48.43 -36.22
C VAL A 50 -16.69 -48.37 -35.77
N ALA A 51 -17.54 -49.08 -36.50
CA ALA A 51 -18.95 -49.31 -36.22
C ALA A 51 -19.14 -50.66 -35.51
N ALA A 52 -20.00 -50.72 -34.50
CA ALA A 52 -20.81 -51.88 -34.09
C ALA A 52 -21.87 -51.43 -33.07
N SER A 53 -23.09 -51.95 -33.22
CA SER A 53 -24.38 -51.43 -32.74
C SER A 53 -24.78 -51.86 -31.29
N PRO A 54 -26.05 -51.67 -30.81
CA PRO A 54 -26.41 -51.09 -29.51
C PRO A 54 -26.77 -52.15 -28.43
N PRO A 55 -27.14 -51.72 -27.21
CA PRO A 55 -28.57 -51.74 -26.88
C PRO A 55 -29.09 -50.51 -26.12
N ASP A 56 -30.40 -50.40 -26.19
CA ASP A 56 -31.33 -49.49 -25.52
C ASP A 56 -31.15 -49.46 -23.99
N ASP A 57 -31.41 -48.32 -23.36
CA ASP A 57 -32.38 -48.20 -22.27
C ASP A 57 -32.49 -46.75 -21.79
N ASP A 58 -33.75 -46.36 -21.64
CA ASP A 58 -34.26 -45.05 -21.27
C ASP A 58 -33.80 -44.56 -19.89
N GLU A 59 -33.40 -43.29 -19.80
CA GLU A 59 -33.83 -42.41 -18.69
C GLU A 59 -33.54 -40.94 -19.03
N LEU A 60 -34.53 -40.30 -19.67
CA LEU A 60 -34.67 -38.85 -19.73
C LEU A 60 -34.97 -38.33 -18.32
N VAL A 61 -33.95 -37.86 -17.61
CA VAL A 61 -34.15 -37.02 -16.43
C VAL A 61 -34.41 -35.60 -16.92
N ASP A 62 -35.70 -35.29 -17.05
CA ASP A 62 -36.25 -33.97 -17.31
C ASP A 62 -36.03 -33.10 -16.06
N MET A 63 -35.02 -32.23 -16.10
CA MET A 63 -34.67 -31.34 -15.01
C MET A 63 -35.54 -30.08 -15.12
N PRO A 64 -36.45 -29.80 -14.16
CA PRO A 64 -37.30 -28.62 -14.21
C PRO A 64 -36.45 -27.35 -14.07
N VAL A 65 -36.31 -26.61 -15.17
CA VAL A 65 -35.83 -25.24 -15.20
C VAL A 65 -37.01 -24.35 -14.83
N ASP A 66 -37.07 -23.92 -13.57
CA ASP A 66 -37.81 -22.71 -13.22
C ASP A 66 -37.39 -22.16 -11.85
N LEU A 67 -37.39 -20.82 -11.76
CA LEU A 67 -37.13 -19.96 -10.60
C LEU A 67 -35.70 -19.39 -10.46
N THR A 68 -35.18 -18.77 -11.52
CA THR A 68 -34.48 -17.49 -11.32
C THR A 68 -35.46 -16.37 -11.63
N PRO A 69 -35.90 -15.55 -10.65
CA PRO A 69 -36.75 -14.41 -10.95
C PRO A 69 -36.00 -13.44 -11.87
N ASP A 70 -36.68 -12.95 -12.90
CA ASP A 70 -36.17 -11.90 -13.77
C ASP A 70 -35.81 -10.68 -12.92
N VAL A 71 -34.53 -10.36 -12.87
CA VAL A 71 -34.04 -9.16 -12.22
C VAL A 71 -34.47 -7.99 -13.12
N ASP A 72 -35.41 -7.19 -12.63
CA ASP A 72 -35.87 -5.99 -13.32
C ASP A 72 -34.77 -4.93 -13.28
N TYR A 73 -34.02 -4.82 -14.38
CA TYR A 73 -32.93 -3.86 -14.54
C TYR A 73 -33.41 -2.42 -14.80
N SER A 74 -34.74 -2.18 -14.88
CA SER A 74 -35.28 -0.84 -15.15
C SER A 74 -35.22 0.13 -13.96
N ALA A 75 -34.82 -0.34 -12.78
CA ALA A 75 -34.69 0.48 -11.57
C ALA A 75 -33.27 0.98 -11.26
N THR A 76 -32.30 0.83 -12.19
CA THR A 76 -30.90 1.24 -11.96
C THR A 76 -30.45 2.49 -12.72
N ASP A 77 -31.36 3.21 -13.38
CA ASP A 77 -31.04 4.44 -14.13
C ASP A 77 -31.04 5.73 -13.30
N ASP A 78 -31.32 5.68 -11.98
CA ASP A 78 -31.36 6.86 -11.09
C ASP A 78 -30.13 7.00 -10.15
N PHE A 79 -28.95 6.48 -10.53
CA PHE A 79 -27.71 6.77 -9.81
C PHE A 79 -26.79 7.67 -10.65
N ASP A 80 -27.16 8.95 -10.70
CA ASP A 80 -26.36 10.01 -11.31
C ASP A 80 -25.10 10.25 -10.47
N THR A 81 -23.99 9.68 -10.94
CA THR A 81 -22.67 9.78 -10.29
C THR A 81 -21.96 11.10 -10.60
N SER A 82 -22.65 12.07 -11.20
CA SER A 82 -22.10 13.39 -11.50
C SER A 82 -22.38 14.45 -10.41
N ASP A 83 -23.30 14.20 -9.47
CA ASP A 83 -23.75 15.21 -8.50
C ASP A 83 -22.96 15.23 -7.17
N ASN A 84 -22.04 14.29 -6.96
CA ASN A 84 -21.37 14.12 -5.65
C ASN A 84 -19.84 14.31 -5.65
N LEU A 85 -19.26 14.86 -6.72
CA LEU A 85 -17.81 15.14 -6.77
C LEU A 85 -17.41 16.57 -7.16
N TYR A 86 -18.35 17.45 -7.54
CA TYR A 86 -18.04 18.87 -7.70
C TYR A 86 -19.19 19.72 -7.22
N GLY A 87 -19.05 20.22 -5.99
CA GLY A 87 -19.78 21.40 -5.53
C GLY A 87 -19.55 22.52 -6.53
N SER A 88 -20.63 22.88 -7.18
CA SER A 88 -20.77 23.95 -8.14
C SER A 88 -20.75 25.30 -7.43
N ASP A 89 -19.82 26.16 -7.84
CA ASP A 89 -20.12 27.58 -7.94
C ASP A 89 -19.95 27.97 -9.40
N ALA A 90 -21.11 28.30 -9.99
CA ALA A 90 -21.41 29.05 -11.19
C ALA A 90 -20.22 29.59 -12.02
N PHE A 91 -20.27 29.42 -13.34
CA PHE A 91 -20.33 30.57 -14.25
C PHE A 91 -20.68 30.13 -15.68
N HIS A 92 -21.48 31.00 -16.30
CA HIS A 92 -22.13 30.96 -17.60
C HIS A 92 -21.20 30.89 -18.83
N ASP A 93 -21.76 30.29 -19.89
CA ASP A 93 -21.74 30.72 -21.30
C ASP A 93 -20.43 30.80 -22.12
N ASP A 94 -20.38 29.90 -23.10
CA ASP A 94 -20.34 30.19 -24.54
C ASP A 94 -18.99 30.37 -25.29
N VAL A 95 -19.03 29.86 -26.53
CA VAL A 95 -18.20 30.15 -27.72
C VAL A 95 -16.88 29.39 -27.97
N SER A 96 -16.99 28.48 -28.95
CA SER A 96 -16.11 28.22 -30.12
C SER A 96 -14.58 28.43 -30.06
N SER A 97 -13.87 27.38 -30.49
CA SER A 97 -12.51 27.40 -31.10
C SER A 97 -12.36 28.44 -32.22
N PRO A 98 -11.14 28.89 -32.66
CA PRO A 98 -9.92 28.08 -32.79
C PRO A 98 -8.55 28.78 -32.56
N ALA A 99 -7.49 27.97 -32.75
CA ALA A 99 -6.05 28.19 -32.72
C ALA A 99 -5.49 29.59 -33.09
N ILE A 100 -4.52 30.07 -32.29
CA ILE A 100 -3.46 31.01 -32.70
C ILE A 100 -2.12 30.64 -32.02
N HIS A 101 -1.11 30.39 -32.85
CA HIS A 101 0.32 30.44 -32.52
C HIS A 101 0.71 31.84 -32.04
N THR A 102 1.34 31.96 -30.87
CA THR A 102 2.31 33.05 -30.62
C THR A 102 3.40 32.60 -29.66
N ASP A 103 4.64 32.77 -30.09
CA ASP A 103 5.87 32.73 -29.30
C ASP A 103 5.75 33.66 -28.08
N ARG A 104 5.99 33.12 -26.87
CA ARG A 104 6.08 33.91 -25.64
C ARG A 104 7.52 33.95 -25.14
N PRO A 105 8.15 35.14 -25.03
CA PRO A 105 9.50 35.28 -24.52
C PRO A 105 9.58 35.00 -23.01
N SER A 106 10.70 34.40 -22.60
CA SER A 106 11.03 34.12 -21.19
C SER A 106 11.00 35.39 -20.33
N PRO A 107 10.48 35.33 -19.09
CA PRO A 107 10.45 36.48 -18.20
C PRO A 107 11.86 36.80 -17.66
N PRO A 108 12.22 38.08 -17.45
CA PRO A 108 13.53 38.46 -16.95
C PRO A 108 13.73 37.99 -15.51
N ALA A 109 14.96 37.55 -15.22
CA ALA A 109 15.40 37.07 -13.91
C ALA A 109 15.08 38.10 -12.81
N GLN A 110 14.26 37.69 -11.84
CA GLN A 110 14.01 38.50 -10.66
C GLN A 110 15.27 38.53 -9.77
N PRO A 111 15.63 39.68 -9.18
CA PRO A 111 16.76 39.77 -8.27
C PRO A 111 16.49 38.90 -7.03
N GLN A 112 17.39 37.94 -6.78
CA GLN A 112 17.29 37.03 -5.65
C GLN A 112 17.35 37.84 -4.35
N ARG A 113 16.37 37.62 -3.47
CA ARG A 113 16.36 38.21 -2.13
C ARG A 113 17.57 37.69 -1.37
N PRO A 114 18.36 38.56 -0.71
CA PRO A 114 19.55 38.14 0.01
C PRO A 114 19.17 37.13 1.10
N SER A 115 19.95 36.06 1.21
CA SER A 115 19.66 35.01 2.18
C SER A 115 19.86 35.55 3.60
N ILE A 116 19.14 34.98 4.57
CA ILE A 116 19.23 35.38 5.99
C ILE A 116 20.69 35.33 6.50
N ALA A 117 21.53 34.47 5.92
CA ALA A 117 22.95 34.39 6.23
C ALA A 117 23.75 35.64 5.78
N GLU A 118 23.40 36.28 4.66
CA GLU A 118 24.05 37.52 4.21
C GLU A 118 23.68 38.70 5.11
N LEU A 119 22.41 38.78 5.53
CA LEU A 119 21.93 39.80 6.46
C LEU A 119 22.61 39.71 7.84
N MET A 120 22.84 38.50 8.36
CA MET A 120 23.57 38.33 9.62
C MET A 120 25.05 38.72 9.48
N LYS A 121 25.68 38.41 8.35
CA LYS A 121 27.08 38.74 8.09
C LYS A 121 27.32 40.25 7.95
N GLU A 122 26.38 40.98 7.34
CA GLU A 122 26.44 42.45 7.27
C GLU A 122 26.29 43.10 8.65
N HIS A 123 25.43 42.55 9.51
CA HIS A 123 25.21 43.07 10.86
C HIS A 123 26.42 42.85 11.79
N GLU A 124 27.13 41.72 11.64
CA GLU A 124 28.41 41.48 12.32
C GLU A 124 29.53 42.39 11.82
N ALA A 125 29.63 42.60 10.50
CA ALA A 125 30.61 43.52 9.93
C ALA A 125 30.38 44.98 10.39
N ALA A 126 29.12 45.38 10.55
CA ALA A 126 28.77 46.70 11.09
C ALA A 126 29.13 46.85 12.58
N LYS A 127 29.02 45.78 13.38
CA LYS A 127 29.46 45.77 14.79
C LYS A 127 30.98 45.92 14.92
N LEU A 128 31.75 45.23 14.08
CA LEU A 128 33.22 45.29 14.11
C LEU A 128 33.77 46.65 13.64
N LYS A 129 33.07 47.33 12.71
CA LYS A 129 33.42 48.71 12.32
C LYS A 129 33.15 49.72 13.44
N LYS A 130 32.12 49.51 14.27
CA LYS A 130 31.83 50.36 15.44
C LYS A 130 32.84 50.15 16.58
N SER A 131 33.35 48.93 16.78
CA SER A 131 34.39 48.71 17.80
C SER A 131 35.74 49.30 17.39
N LYS A 132 36.15 49.22 16.12
CA LYS A 132 37.39 49.84 15.63
C LYS A 132 37.38 51.38 15.61
N LYS A 133 36.22 52.02 15.49
CA LYS A 133 36.11 53.50 15.56
C LYS A 133 36.23 54.04 16.99
N LYS A 134 36.14 53.18 18.01
CA LYS A 134 36.23 53.58 19.43
C LYS A 134 37.68 53.70 19.94
N GLU A 135 38.68 53.30 19.15
CA GLU A 135 40.09 53.25 19.60
C GLU A 135 41.03 54.27 18.93
N LYS A 136 40.54 55.14 18.03
CA LYS A 136 41.35 56.23 17.44
C LYS A 136 40.58 57.55 17.35
N GLY A 137 40.96 58.47 18.24
CA GLY A 137 40.51 59.85 18.34
C GLY A 137 40.71 60.32 19.79
N SER A 138 41.95 60.41 20.27
CA SER A 138 42.84 61.57 20.13
C SER A 138 42.15 62.89 20.48
N LEU A 139 42.39 63.31 21.72
CA LEU A 139 42.61 64.68 22.20
C LEU A 139 42.57 65.76 21.10
N GLU A 140 41.38 66.31 20.84
CA GLU A 140 41.14 67.71 20.44
C GLU A 140 39.63 67.89 20.34
N GLY A 141 39.03 68.36 21.43
CA GLY A 141 37.57 68.53 21.53
C GLY A 141 37.05 68.95 22.89
N ALA A 142 37.93 69.27 23.85
CA ALA A 142 37.56 69.71 25.19
C ALA A 142 36.87 71.09 25.22
N ALA A 143 36.89 71.86 24.12
CA ALA A 143 36.16 73.11 24.00
C ALA A 143 34.68 72.93 23.58
N ALA A 144 34.27 71.73 23.13
CA ALA A 144 32.86 71.42 22.82
C ALA A 144 32.11 70.81 24.02
N ALA A 145 32.81 70.48 25.12
CA ALA A 145 32.22 69.81 26.27
C ALA A 145 31.39 70.73 27.19
N ALA A 146 31.62 72.05 27.14
CA ALA A 146 30.90 73.01 27.99
C ALA A 146 29.50 73.37 27.46
N SER A 147 29.24 73.23 26.16
CA SER A 147 27.89 73.36 25.58
C SER A 147 27.11 72.04 25.55
N VAL A 148 27.74 70.92 25.93
CA VAL A 148 27.15 69.57 25.90
C VAL A 148 26.61 69.14 27.27
N MET A 149 26.98 69.81 28.37
CA MET A 149 26.45 69.48 29.71
C MET A 149 24.98 69.93 29.93
N THR A 150 24.46 70.85 29.11
CA THR A 150 23.02 71.18 29.08
C THR A 150 22.26 70.41 27.99
N ALA A 151 22.95 69.84 26.99
CA ALA A 151 22.35 68.95 25.99
C ALA A 151 22.25 67.49 26.48
N GLY A 152 23.15 67.06 27.38
CA GLY A 152 23.14 65.72 27.97
C GLY A 152 21.97 65.48 28.93
N THR A 153 21.49 66.51 29.61
CA THR A 153 20.35 66.42 30.54
C THR A 153 19.02 66.27 29.79
N ALA A 154 18.84 66.93 28.65
CA ALA A 154 17.65 66.77 27.81
C ALA A 154 17.65 65.41 27.08
N ALA A 155 18.81 64.98 26.57
CA ALA A 155 18.93 63.68 25.92
C ALA A 155 18.75 62.51 26.91
N ASP A 156 19.27 62.62 28.13
CA ASP A 156 19.10 61.58 29.18
C ASP A 156 17.67 61.54 29.75
N ALA A 157 16.98 62.69 29.80
CA ALA A 157 15.57 62.73 30.16
C ALA A 157 14.69 62.05 29.08
N LEU A 158 15.01 62.26 27.80
CA LEU A 158 14.30 61.64 26.69
C LEU A 158 14.55 60.14 26.60
N SER A 159 15.80 59.67 26.77
CA SER A 159 16.09 58.23 26.79
C SER A 159 15.39 57.51 27.94
N ARG A 160 15.39 58.07 29.15
CA ARG A 160 14.64 57.50 30.29
C ARG A 160 13.14 57.51 30.05
N SER A 161 12.60 58.56 29.42
CA SER A 161 11.18 58.60 29.05
C SER A 161 10.83 57.54 27.99
N TYR A 162 11.76 57.25 27.08
CA TYR A 162 11.61 56.27 26.03
C TYR A 162 11.73 54.84 26.57
N GLU A 163 12.69 54.60 27.46
CA GLU A 163 12.85 53.33 28.18
C GLU A 163 11.67 53.06 29.12
N ARG A 164 11.17 54.10 29.81
CA ARG A 164 9.97 53.99 30.64
C ARG A 164 8.73 53.68 29.80
N LYS A 165 8.52 54.38 28.68
CA LYS A 165 7.44 54.04 27.75
C LYS A 165 7.59 52.65 27.15
N ARG A 166 8.82 52.23 26.85
CA ARG A 166 9.09 50.90 26.31
C ARG A 166 8.84 49.78 27.33
N GLY A 167 9.21 50.02 28.59
CA GLY A 167 8.87 49.14 29.72
C GLY A 167 7.37 49.08 29.96
N GLU A 168 6.71 50.24 30.05
CA GLU A 168 5.25 50.34 30.22
C GLU A 168 4.46 49.75 29.04
N SER A 169 5.01 49.78 27.81
CA SER A 169 4.41 49.13 26.62
C SER A 169 4.79 47.66 26.43
N GLY A 170 5.78 47.17 27.18
CA GLY A 170 6.24 45.78 27.17
C GLY A 170 5.71 44.95 28.34
N GLU A 171 5.13 45.60 29.35
CA GLU A 171 4.44 44.94 30.44
C GLU A 171 3.12 44.37 29.90
N ALA A 172 3.03 43.04 29.80
CA ALA A 172 1.77 42.40 29.45
C ALA A 172 0.70 42.83 30.47
N PRO A 173 -0.52 43.19 30.03
CA PRO A 173 -1.60 43.51 30.97
C PRO A 173 -1.76 42.36 31.97
N PRO A 174 -1.98 42.65 33.27
CA PRO A 174 -2.18 41.60 34.24
C PRO A 174 -3.33 40.71 33.75
N PRO A 175 -3.16 39.38 33.78
CA PRO A 175 -4.14 38.48 33.19
C PRO A 175 -5.50 38.76 33.83
N THR A 176 -6.50 38.89 32.98
CA THR A 176 -7.86 39.13 33.44
C THR A 176 -8.30 37.97 34.33
N ARG A 177 -9.25 38.21 35.25
CA ARG A 177 -9.76 37.16 36.14
C ARG A 177 -10.33 35.97 35.37
N GLU A 178 -10.80 36.20 34.15
CA GLU A 178 -11.27 35.18 33.21
C GLU A 178 -10.12 34.38 32.60
N GLU A 179 -9.03 35.03 32.19
CA GLU A 179 -7.82 34.33 31.70
C GLU A 179 -7.14 33.50 32.79
N LEU A 180 -7.13 33.96 34.04
CA LEU A 180 -6.61 33.18 35.17
C LEU A 180 -7.44 31.91 35.42
N ARG A 181 -8.78 32.02 35.37
CA ARG A 181 -9.67 30.85 35.46
C ARG A 181 -9.47 29.90 34.29
N ALA A 182 -9.34 30.42 33.07
CA ALA A 182 -9.08 29.61 31.89
C ALA A 182 -7.72 28.90 31.93
N MET A 183 -6.69 29.51 32.52
CA MET A 183 -5.38 28.87 32.73
C MET A 183 -5.45 27.80 33.83
N GLU A 184 -6.21 28.04 34.90
CA GLU A 184 -6.41 27.07 35.99
C GLU A 184 -7.18 25.84 35.49
N GLU A 185 -8.23 26.04 34.70
CA GLU A 185 -8.99 24.95 34.04
C GLU A 185 -8.12 24.14 33.08
N LYS A 186 -7.32 24.79 32.22
CA LYS A 186 -6.42 24.10 31.29
C LYS A 186 -5.34 23.30 32.01
N ARG A 187 -4.81 23.82 33.12
CA ARG A 187 -3.79 23.11 33.92
C ARG A 187 -4.40 21.90 34.65
N ALA A 188 -5.59 22.03 35.20
CA ALA A 188 -6.33 20.93 35.81
C ALA A 188 -6.66 19.83 34.77
N MET A 189 -7.06 20.22 33.56
CA MET A 189 -7.33 19.28 32.46
C MET A 189 -6.06 18.55 32.00
N LEU A 190 -4.92 19.24 31.91
CA LEU A 190 -3.63 18.64 31.54
C LEU A 190 -3.09 17.69 32.60
N GLU A 191 -3.23 18.01 33.90
CA GLU A 191 -2.84 17.10 34.97
C GLU A 191 -3.72 15.85 35.04
N PHE A 192 -5.03 16.01 34.79
CA PHE A 192 -5.94 14.88 34.65
C PHE A 192 -5.59 14.03 33.42
N ALA A 193 -5.34 14.66 32.26
CA ALA A 193 -4.92 13.96 31.03
C ALA A 193 -3.56 13.27 31.17
N GLY A 194 -2.62 13.82 31.94
CA GLY A 194 -1.32 13.20 32.20
C GLY A 194 -1.42 11.92 33.05
N ARG A 195 -2.21 11.94 34.13
CA ARG A 195 -2.38 10.76 35.01
C ARG A 195 -3.37 9.73 34.45
N SER A 196 -4.47 10.18 33.84
CA SER A 196 -5.45 9.30 33.19
C SER A 196 -4.98 8.77 31.84
N GLY A 197 -4.18 9.56 31.10
CA GLY A 197 -3.63 9.15 29.80
C GLY A 197 -2.66 7.98 29.92
N VAL A 198 -1.80 7.97 30.95
CA VAL A 198 -0.91 6.82 31.20
C VAL A 198 -1.72 5.56 31.53
N GLY A 199 -2.76 5.69 32.37
CA GLY A 199 -3.64 4.56 32.68
C GLY A 199 -4.38 4.01 31.46
N LEU A 200 -4.87 4.90 30.58
CA LEU A 200 -5.56 4.52 29.35
C LEU A 200 -4.61 3.84 28.37
N VAL A 201 -3.37 4.35 28.21
CA VAL A 201 -2.36 3.71 27.35
C VAL A 201 -1.99 2.33 27.88
N VAL A 202 -1.79 2.16 29.19
CA VAL A 202 -1.52 0.85 29.79
C VAL A 202 -2.70 -0.11 29.58
N LEU A 203 -3.93 0.37 29.71
CA LEU A 203 -5.13 -0.44 29.46
C LEU A 203 -5.23 -0.85 27.98
N LEU A 204 -4.98 0.06 27.04
CA LEU A 204 -4.96 -0.26 25.61
C LEU A 204 -3.86 -1.26 25.26
N VAL A 205 -2.66 -1.12 25.84
CA VAL A 205 -1.56 -2.07 25.65
C VAL A 205 -1.93 -3.42 26.24
N ALA A 206 -2.44 -3.47 27.48
CA ALA A 206 -2.89 -4.72 28.10
C ALA A 206 -4.04 -5.37 27.33
N GLY A 207 -5.00 -4.56 26.86
CA GLY A 207 -6.10 -5.00 26.00
C GLY A 207 -5.61 -5.55 24.67
N TYR A 208 -4.60 -4.93 24.07
CA TYR A 208 -3.95 -5.43 22.85
C TYR A 208 -3.23 -6.77 23.09
N PHE A 209 -2.50 -6.92 24.20
CA PHE A 209 -1.88 -8.19 24.56
C PHE A 209 -2.90 -9.29 24.87
N LEU A 210 -4.00 -8.96 25.57
CA LEU A 210 -5.10 -9.89 25.83
C LEU A 210 -5.83 -10.27 24.53
N PHE A 211 -6.01 -9.32 23.62
CA PHE A 211 -6.58 -9.56 22.30
C PHE A 211 -5.67 -10.49 21.49
N GLN A 212 -4.38 -10.21 21.42
CA GLN A 212 -3.42 -11.10 20.75
C GLN A 212 -3.44 -12.51 21.35
N TRP A 213 -3.50 -12.63 22.68
CA TRP A 213 -3.60 -13.93 23.35
C TRP A 213 -4.91 -14.66 23.04
N ALA A 214 -6.05 -13.97 23.02
CA ALA A 214 -7.36 -14.55 22.77
C ALA A 214 -7.60 -14.94 21.29
N PHE A 215 -6.93 -14.26 20.35
CA PHE A 215 -7.06 -14.48 18.91
C PHE A 215 -5.91 -15.31 18.30
N SER A 216 -4.99 -15.83 19.12
CA SER A 216 -3.99 -16.79 18.63
C SER A 216 -4.64 -18.17 18.54
N GLU A 217 -4.99 -18.60 17.33
CA GLU A 217 -5.40 -19.99 17.12
C GLU A 217 -4.18 -20.91 17.31
N PRO A 218 -4.26 -21.92 18.19
CA PRO A 218 -3.15 -22.85 18.36
C PRO A 218 -2.97 -23.63 17.06
N LEU A 219 -1.73 -23.65 16.57
CA LEU A 219 -1.37 -24.48 15.43
C LEU A 219 -1.71 -25.95 15.73
N PRO A 220 -2.34 -26.69 14.80
CA PRO A 220 -2.56 -28.12 15.00
C PRO A 220 -1.24 -28.88 15.05
N ASP A 221 -1.30 -30.13 15.52
CA ASP A 221 -0.13 -31.01 15.49
C ASP A 221 0.19 -31.38 14.03
N LEU A 222 1.39 -31.02 13.57
CA LEU A 222 1.83 -31.17 12.19
C LEU A 222 2.98 -32.17 12.13
N GLU A 223 2.91 -33.06 11.15
CA GLU A 223 3.92 -34.06 10.88
C GLU A 223 4.79 -33.65 9.68
N TYR A 224 6.09 -33.83 9.82
CA TYR A 224 7.04 -33.51 8.77
C TYR A 224 6.92 -34.53 7.62
N VAL A 225 6.52 -34.05 6.44
CA VAL A 225 6.37 -34.89 5.24
C VAL A 225 7.28 -34.39 4.14
N SER A 226 8.07 -35.31 3.59
CA SER A 226 8.97 -35.01 2.47
C SER A 226 8.98 -36.17 1.46
N GLY A 227 9.57 -35.95 0.29
CA GLY A 227 9.66 -36.99 -0.71
C GLY A 227 10.21 -36.50 -2.04
N VAL A 228 10.20 -37.39 -3.02
CA VAL A 228 10.69 -37.12 -4.38
C VAL A 228 9.63 -37.48 -5.40
N VAL A 229 9.39 -36.58 -6.35
CA VAL A 229 8.53 -36.81 -7.51
C VAL A 229 9.40 -37.05 -8.73
N THR A 230 9.17 -38.19 -9.38
CA THR A 230 9.85 -38.58 -10.61
C THR A 230 8.83 -38.81 -11.72
N GLN A 231 9.22 -38.58 -12.97
CA GLN A 231 8.43 -38.91 -14.14
C GLN A 231 9.32 -39.65 -15.14
N ASN A 232 8.93 -40.85 -15.57
CA ASN A 232 9.75 -41.69 -16.45
C ASN A 232 11.20 -41.89 -15.96
N ASN A 233 11.40 -42.01 -14.64
CA ASN A 233 12.71 -42.10 -13.95
C ASN A 233 13.59 -40.83 -13.99
N ALA A 234 13.06 -39.68 -14.42
CA ALA A 234 13.72 -38.38 -14.30
C ALA A 234 13.09 -37.56 -13.15
N PRO A 235 13.86 -36.74 -12.41
CA PRO A 235 13.32 -35.85 -11.40
C PRO A 235 12.40 -34.81 -12.05
N LEU A 236 11.22 -34.60 -11.46
CA LEU A 236 10.23 -33.67 -11.99
C LEU A 236 10.14 -32.42 -11.13
N ALA A 237 10.73 -31.34 -11.65
CA ALA A 237 10.78 -30.04 -10.99
C ALA A 237 9.58 -29.15 -11.29
N GLY A 238 9.25 -28.26 -10.35
CA GLY A 238 8.23 -27.22 -10.54
C GLY A 238 6.80 -27.77 -10.57
N VAL A 239 6.53 -28.82 -9.81
CA VAL A 239 5.21 -29.44 -9.69
C VAL A 239 4.73 -29.33 -8.26
N MET A 240 3.43 -29.11 -8.09
CA MET A 240 2.79 -28.95 -6.79
C MET A 240 2.20 -30.27 -6.33
N VAL A 241 2.62 -30.73 -5.16
CA VAL A 241 2.04 -31.88 -4.46
C VAL A 241 1.03 -31.35 -3.45
N GLN A 242 -0.19 -31.88 -3.45
CA GLN A 242 -1.25 -31.50 -2.52
C GLN A 242 -1.70 -32.70 -1.70
N PHE A 243 -1.84 -32.52 -0.39
CA PHE A 243 -2.39 -33.50 0.54
C PHE A 243 -3.71 -32.97 1.09
N ALA A 244 -4.81 -33.47 0.55
CA ALA A 244 -6.15 -33.15 1.04
C ALA A 244 -6.60 -34.21 2.04
N PRO A 245 -6.96 -33.87 3.29
CA PRO A 245 -7.48 -34.86 4.23
C PRO A 245 -8.78 -35.48 3.71
N GLN A 246 -8.92 -36.79 3.81
CA GLN A 246 -10.15 -37.47 3.42
C GLN A 246 -11.23 -37.27 4.51
N VAL A 247 -12.44 -36.91 4.06
CA VAL A 247 -13.61 -36.65 4.92
C VAL A 247 -13.88 -37.88 5.79
N GLY A 248 -13.86 -37.70 7.11
CA GLY A 248 -13.95 -38.78 8.10
C GLY A 248 -12.87 -38.71 9.19
N SER A 249 -11.86 -37.86 9.01
CA SER A 249 -11.11 -37.28 10.12
C SER A 249 -11.92 -36.11 10.69
N ASP A 250 -11.96 -35.95 12.00
CA ASP A 250 -12.78 -34.96 12.72
C ASP A 250 -12.38 -33.49 12.42
N GLN A 251 -11.47 -33.30 11.48
CA GLN A 251 -10.87 -32.06 11.03
C GLN A 251 -11.29 -31.87 9.58
N ASN A 252 -12.14 -30.88 9.27
CA ASN A 252 -12.28 -30.37 7.92
C ASN A 252 -10.97 -29.66 7.56
N GLY A 253 -9.93 -30.44 7.28
CA GLY A 253 -8.56 -29.98 7.37
C GLY A 253 -8.11 -29.20 6.15
N THR A 254 -7.21 -28.25 6.40
CA THR A 254 -6.53 -27.46 5.37
C THR A 254 -5.73 -28.38 4.44
N VAL A 255 -5.77 -28.10 3.14
CA VAL A 255 -4.94 -28.81 2.16
C VAL A 255 -3.50 -28.35 2.33
N SER A 256 -2.61 -29.27 2.66
CA SER A 256 -1.17 -29.00 2.70
C SER A 256 -0.61 -29.07 1.29
N THR A 257 0.38 -28.23 0.97
CA THR A 257 0.97 -28.16 -0.38
C THR A 257 2.49 -28.15 -0.32
N GLY A 258 3.15 -28.77 -1.30
CA GLY A 258 4.60 -28.77 -1.44
C GLY A 258 5.00 -28.54 -2.90
N LEU A 259 6.05 -27.76 -3.14
CA LEU A 259 6.57 -27.53 -4.49
C LEU A 259 7.85 -28.35 -4.70
N THR A 260 7.95 -29.06 -5.82
CA THR A 260 9.15 -29.84 -6.14
C THR A 260 10.28 -28.95 -6.65
N ASP A 261 11.49 -29.19 -6.15
CA ASP A 261 12.73 -28.51 -6.55
C ASP A 261 13.31 -29.08 -7.86
N ALA A 262 14.49 -28.60 -8.26
CA ALA A 262 15.18 -29.04 -9.48
C ALA A 262 15.51 -30.55 -9.49
N ASP A 263 15.68 -31.14 -8.31
CA ASP A 263 15.99 -32.56 -8.11
C ASP A 263 14.71 -33.39 -7.86
N GLY A 264 13.53 -32.77 -7.94
CA GLY A 264 12.23 -33.39 -7.74
C GLY A 264 11.84 -33.57 -6.27
N ASN A 265 12.65 -33.10 -5.31
CA ASN A 265 12.33 -33.20 -3.89
C ASN A 265 11.26 -32.17 -3.52
N TYR A 266 10.38 -32.52 -2.59
CA TYR A 266 9.41 -31.61 -2.03
C TYR A 266 9.34 -31.74 -0.51
N VAL A 267 8.97 -30.63 0.12
CA VAL A 267 8.60 -30.55 1.54
C VAL A 267 7.19 -30.01 1.61
N MET A 268 6.35 -30.63 2.43
CA MET A 268 4.96 -30.22 2.59
C MET A 268 4.85 -29.05 3.55
N MET A 269 4.02 -28.08 3.19
CA MET A 269 3.68 -26.91 3.98
C MET A 269 2.19 -26.94 4.32
N TYR A 270 1.85 -26.81 5.60
CA TYR A 270 0.47 -26.71 6.06
C TYR A 270 -0.13 -25.36 5.69
N ASP A 271 0.66 -24.30 5.87
CA ASP A 271 0.38 -22.94 5.46
C ASP A 271 1.66 -22.24 4.95
N LEU A 272 1.66 -20.92 4.80
CA LEU A 272 2.81 -20.18 4.29
C LEU A 272 4.00 -20.11 5.26
N GLU A 273 3.80 -20.39 6.54
CA GLU A 273 4.77 -20.21 7.62
C GLU A 273 5.17 -21.53 8.28
N ASN A 274 4.30 -22.54 8.22
CA ASN A 274 4.42 -23.79 8.97
C ASN A 274 4.58 -25.00 8.04
N GLU A 275 5.69 -25.71 8.23
CA GLU A 275 6.00 -26.98 7.59
C GLU A 275 5.18 -28.12 8.21
N GLY A 276 4.72 -29.04 7.37
CA GLY A 276 4.09 -30.29 7.78
C GLY A 276 2.68 -30.51 7.23
N VAL A 277 2.11 -31.64 7.63
CA VAL A 277 0.76 -32.10 7.25
C VAL A 277 0.07 -32.61 8.50
N LEU A 278 -1.25 -32.45 8.59
CA LEU A 278 -2.02 -33.08 9.66
C LEU A 278 -1.82 -34.61 9.65
N PRO A 279 -1.78 -35.29 10.80
CA PRO A 279 -1.78 -36.74 10.85
C PRO A 279 -3.15 -37.28 10.40
N GLY A 280 -3.15 -38.38 9.65
CA GLY A 280 -4.39 -39.00 9.15
C GLY A 280 -4.29 -39.50 7.72
N ASN A 281 -5.44 -39.82 7.13
CA ASN A 281 -5.55 -40.28 5.75
C ASN A 281 -5.76 -39.09 4.79
N HIS A 282 -4.88 -38.98 3.80
CA HIS A 282 -4.90 -37.92 2.80
C HIS A 282 -5.06 -38.51 1.40
N ARG A 283 -5.79 -37.76 0.58
CA ARG A 283 -5.80 -37.88 -0.87
C ARG A 283 -4.70 -36.97 -1.43
N VAL A 284 -3.73 -37.57 -2.09
CA VAL A 284 -2.61 -36.90 -2.74
C VAL A 284 -2.95 -36.62 -4.19
N SER A 285 -2.74 -35.37 -4.60
CA SER A 285 -2.89 -34.93 -5.99
C SER A 285 -1.61 -34.20 -6.42
N ILE A 286 -1.11 -34.49 -7.61
CA ILE A 286 0.08 -33.84 -8.15
C ILE A 286 -0.36 -32.95 -9.31
N LEU A 287 -0.13 -31.65 -9.21
CA LEU A 287 -0.59 -30.65 -10.16
C LEU A 287 0.58 -29.87 -10.76
N THR A 288 0.49 -29.58 -12.05
CA THR A 288 1.35 -28.60 -12.72
C THR A 288 1.15 -27.19 -12.16
N VAL A 289 2.09 -26.28 -12.43
CA VAL A 289 1.92 -24.83 -12.16
C VAL A 289 0.67 -24.21 -12.80
N SER A 290 0.14 -24.85 -13.85
CA SER A 290 -1.11 -24.47 -14.51
C SER A 290 -2.38 -25.04 -13.85
N GLY A 291 -2.25 -25.84 -12.79
CA GLY A 291 -3.37 -26.49 -12.11
C GLY A 291 -3.90 -27.75 -12.79
N LEU A 292 -3.20 -28.28 -13.79
CA LEU A 292 -3.54 -29.58 -14.41
C LEU A 292 -2.98 -30.72 -13.56
N GLU A 293 -3.84 -31.66 -13.19
CA GLU A 293 -3.49 -32.84 -12.41
C GLU A 293 -2.80 -33.91 -13.27
N TYR A 294 -1.77 -34.56 -12.72
CA TYR A 294 -1.11 -35.70 -13.34
C TYR A 294 -1.90 -36.99 -13.09
N PRO A 295 -2.04 -37.87 -14.10
CA PRO A 295 -2.71 -39.15 -13.91
C PRO A 295 -1.89 -40.03 -12.97
N MET A 296 -2.49 -40.47 -11.87
CA MET A 296 -1.89 -41.42 -10.91
C MET A 296 -2.89 -42.54 -10.59
N PRO A 297 -2.41 -43.76 -10.28
CA PRO A 297 -3.25 -44.84 -9.78
C PRO A 297 -3.91 -44.47 -8.44
N ASP A 298 -5.14 -44.91 -8.20
CA ASP A 298 -5.85 -44.66 -6.93
C ASP A 298 -5.06 -45.11 -5.69
N ALA A 299 -4.33 -46.22 -5.79
CA ALA A 299 -3.51 -46.73 -4.70
C ALA A 299 -2.34 -45.80 -4.31
N GLU A 300 -1.86 -44.96 -5.22
CA GLU A 300 -0.82 -43.97 -4.94
C GLU A 300 -1.40 -42.65 -4.44
N ARG A 301 -2.67 -42.37 -4.77
CA ARG A 301 -3.40 -41.20 -4.30
C ARG A 301 -3.77 -41.27 -2.84
N GLU A 302 -3.74 -42.42 -2.19
CA GLU A 302 -4.11 -42.53 -0.77
C GLU A 302 -2.85 -42.75 0.08
N LYS A 303 -2.54 -41.78 0.93
CA LYS A 303 -1.40 -41.83 1.87
C LYS A 303 -1.86 -41.54 3.28
N SER A 304 -1.31 -42.30 4.22
CA SER A 304 -1.58 -42.11 5.65
C SER A 304 -0.33 -41.52 6.31
N VAL A 305 -0.48 -40.36 6.92
CA VAL A 305 0.55 -39.67 7.69
C VAL A 305 0.44 -40.12 9.13
N THR A 306 1.52 -40.69 9.64
CA THR A 306 1.56 -41.26 11.00
C THR A 306 2.28 -40.33 11.97
N PRO A 307 1.73 -40.12 13.18
CA PRO A 307 2.34 -39.21 14.14
C PRO A 307 3.66 -39.76 14.68
N GLY A 308 4.73 -38.97 14.65
CA GLY A 308 6.09 -39.35 15.03
C GLY A 308 6.75 -40.41 14.13
N GLY A 309 6.17 -40.67 12.96
CA GLY A 309 6.66 -41.63 11.97
C GLY A 309 7.63 -41.01 10.96
N ASN A 310 8.31 -41.85 10.17
CA ASN A 310 9.07 -41.37 9.01
C ASN A 310 8.13 -41.23 7.80
N ASN A 311 7.57 -40.02 7.61
CA ASN A 311 6.61 -39.73 6.56
C ASN A 311 7.33 -39.30 5.26
N THR A 312 8.09 -40.21 4.66
CA THR A 312 8.72 -40.00 3.34
C THR A 312 7.89 -40.67 2.24
N PHE A 313 7.33 -39.90 1.29
CA PHE A 313 6.51 -40.43 0.20
C PHE A 313 7.10 -40.10 -1.16
N ASN A 314 7.48 -41.11 -1.93
CA ASN A 314 7.98 -40.91 -3.29
C ASN A 314 6.89 -41.24 -4.30
N PHE A 315 6.82 -40.45 -5.37
CA PHE A 315 5.85 -40.60 -6.44
C PHE A 315 6.56 -40.80 -7.78
N SER A 316 6.03 -41.73 -8.58
CA SER A 316 6.54 -42.04 -9.93
C SER A 316 5.40 -41.93 -10.93
N LEU A 317 5.47 -40.89 -11.78
CA LEU A 317 4.51 -40.55 -12.83
C LEU A 317 4.89 -41.13 -14.20
#